data_AF-A0A174UZW2-F1
#
_entry.id   AF-A0A174UZW2-F1
#
_cell.length_a   1.000
_cell.length_b   1.000
_cell.length_c   1.000
_cell.angle_alpha   90.00
_cell.angle_beta   90.00
_cell.angle_gamma   90.00
#
_symmetry.space_group_name_H-M   'P 1'
#
loop_
_entity.id
_entity.type
_entity.pdbx_description
1 polymer ?
#
loop_
_entity_poly.entity_id
_entity_poly.type
_entity_poly.pdbx_seq_one_letter_code
_entity_poly.pdbx_strand_id
1 'polypeptide(L)'
;MNTSCHSTIAARIETAAAAIILFLTTLTSCGRSSSPEPLDQWNDGTSTLHTADPVIAEGRKLFNDKEYQNFRLTGEALTQPGSEAGLLFHTDGESGYEVIFRNGDIDGTRKSGSLASVRNLYRSLAKDGEWFDFEITVRGQNIIVCINGTEVVCYTEPGYPYRTEEHARQLLSQGSIALQGIHGEVSFRNLAIERLAKEARNEADTLAPVDERTDEIIRLQQHDFPVIDYHVHLKGGLTKEMAHAMSMNYGINYGVAPNAGEGGVGRMLADDKEVYDYFNEVKGMPFLCGVQGEGRKWTATFSQEALGIFDYLFTDAMTIIDHKGRNSRIYRAEEALFDDITLEQYMDHLVDQTVLILTNEPADIYANPTFLPDTMAHDYDKYWTDGRIERVLNVLQQHGIALEINARYRIPSFEIIRRAKARGIKLTFGTNNVDADFGRLEYCAEAIKQCGLTADDIWFPSMSTRRSRPIVIYNRFE
;
A
#
# COMPACT_ATOMS: atom_id res chain seq x y z
N MET A 1 64.24 32.72 -22.34
CA MET A 1 64.02 33.35 -21.02
C MET A 1 63.18 34.60 -21.21
N ASN A 2 62.32 34.88 -20.24
CA ASN A 2 61.43 36.03 -20.07
C ASN A 2 60.01 35.94 -20.65
N THR A 3 59.12 35.66 -19.71
CA THR A 3 57.71 36.05 -19.60
C THR A 3 57.53 37.56 -19.35
N SER A 4 56.53 38.15 -20.02
CA SER A 4 55.59 39.22 -19.61
C SER A 4 54.91 39.70 -20.92
N CYS A 5 53.73 40.33 -21.01
CA CYS A 5 52.93 41.11 -20.09
C CYS A 5 51.50 41.29 -20.68
N HIS A 6 50.61 41.95 -19.92
CA HIS A 6 49.18 42.16 -20.12
C HIS A 6 48.71 43.13 -21.23
N SER A 7 47.44 42.90 -21.63
CA SER A 7 46.34 43.83 -22.03
C SER A 7 46.43 44.67 -23.32
N THR A 8 45.36 44.61 -24.15
CA THR A 8 44.58 45.81 -24.52
C THR A 8 43.17 45.47 -25.04
N ILE A 9 42.26 46.38 -24.74
CA ILE A 9 40.82 46.48 -25.04
C ILE A 9 40.59 47.03 -26.46
N ALA A 10 39.49 46.62 -27.13
CA ALA A 10 38.49 47.47 -27.80
C ALA A 10 37.93 46.85 -29.10
N ALA A 11 36.60 46.60 -29.14
CA ALA A 11 35.81 46.72 -30.37
C ALA A 11 34.30 46.86 -30.07
N ARG A 12 33.87 48.13 -30.09
CA ARG A 12 32.67 48.73 -30.73
C ARG A 12 31.26 48.17 -30.44
N ILE A 13 30.51 49.05 -29.77
CA ILE A 13 29.07 49.27 -29.77
C ILE A 13 28.61 49.77 -31.15
N GLU A 14 27.46 49.28 -31.64
CA GLU A 14 26.47 50.11 -32.33
C GLU A 14 25.06 49.47 -32.30
N THR A 15 24.10 50.37 -32.19
CA THR A 15 22.70 50.28 -31.74
C THR A 15 21.69 50.02 -32.87
N ALA A 16 20.54 49.40 -32.57
CA ALA A 16 19.28 49.75 -33.24
C ALA A 16 18.07 49.50 -32.33
N ALA A 17 17.30 50.56 -32.10
CA ALA A 17 16.18 50.67 -31.19
C ALA A 17 14.84 50.27 -31.84
N ALA A 18 13.87 50.02 -30.96
CA ALA A 18 12.53 49.50 -31.21
C ALA A 18 11.61 50.40 -32.05
N ALA A 19 10.68 49.75 -32.77
CA ALA A 19 9.43 50.35 -33.22
C ALA A 19 8.28 49.38 -32.93
N ILE A 20 7.37 49.83 -32.07
CA ILE A 20 6.14 49.15 -31.64
C ILE A 20 5.06 49.40 -32.70
N ILE A 21 4.43 48.34 -33.21
CA ILE A 21 3.17 48.42 -33.96
C ILE A 21 2.13 47.54 -33.28
N LEU A 22 1.05 48.20 -32.90
CA LEU A 22 -0.17 47.70 -32.28
C LEU A 22 -0.97 46.87 -33.30
N PHE A 23 -1.30 45.62 -32.96
CA PHE A 23 -2.41 44.89 -33.57
C PHE A 23 -3.33 44.36 -32.47
N LEU A 24 -4.45 45.05 -32.28
CA LEU A 24 -5.66 44.49 -31.69
C LEU A 24 -6.34 43.63 -32.75
N THR A 25 -6.56 42.35 -32.46
CA THR A 25 -7.86 41.65 -32.58
C THR A 25 -7.66 40.15 -32.39
N THR A 26 -8.36 39.61 -31.40
CA THR A 26 -9.32 38.48 -31.44
C THR A 26 -9.26 37.69 -30.15
N LEU A 27 -10.45 37.56 -29.54
CA LEU A 27 -10.72 36.86 -28.30
C LEU A 27 -10.29 35.40 -28.39
N THR A 28 -9.27 35.00 -27.64
CA THR A 28 -9.19 33.63 -27.15
C THR A 28 -9.93 33.59 -25.82
N SER A 29 -11.13 33.03 -25.86
CA SER A 29 -11.81 32.50 -24.67
C SER A 29 -10.91 31.42 -24.06
N CYS A 30 -9.93 31.82 -23.26
CA CYS A 30 -9.30 30.93 -22.30
C CYS A 30 -10.41 30.58 -21.30
N GLY A 31 -10.86 29.32 -21.30
CA GLY A 31 -11.81 28.80 -20.33
C GLY A 31 -11.29 29.11 -18.92
N ARG A 32 -11.87 30.13 -18.28
CA ARG A 32 -11.53 30.50 -16.90
C ARG A 32 -12.03 29.36 -16.02
N SER A 33 -11.16 28.81 -15.17
CA SER A 33 -11.62 28.09 -13.99
C SER A 33 -12.52 29.04 -13.19
N SER A 34 -13.59 28.51 -12.62
CA SER A 34 -14.45 29.32 -11.75
C SER A 34 -13.74 29.59 -10.44
N SER A 35 -14.18 30.59 -9.67
CA SER A 35 -13.83 30.60 -8.25
C SER A 35 -14.49 29.40 -7.55
N PRO A 36 -13.92 28.87 -6.45
CA PRO A 36 -14.61 27.88 -5.62
C PRO A 36 -15.94 28.44 -5.08
N GLU A 37 -17.02 27.67 -5.23
CA GLU A 37 -18.34 27.97 -4.68
C GLU A 37 -18.61 27.06 -3.47
N PRO A 38 -19.26 27.56 -2.39
CA PRO A 38 -19.72 26.70 -1.30
C PRO A 38 -20.68 25.62 -1.79
N LEU A 39 -20.55 24.40 -1.24
CA LEU A 39 -21.44 23.28 -1.49
C LEU A 39 -22.37 23.09 -0.27
N ASP A 40 -23.33 24.00 -0.12
CA ASP A 40 -24.18 24.13 1.08
C ASP A 40 -25.68 23.83 0.82
N GLN A 41 -26.05 23.52 -0.41
CA GLN A 41 -27.41 23.13 -0.79
C GLN A 41 -27.49 21.63 -1.09
N TRP A 42 -28.33 20.95 -0.33
CA TRP A 42 -28.49 19.49 -0.32
C TRP A 42 -29.95 19.10 -0.46
N ASN A 43 -30.24 18.01 -1.17
CA ASN A 43 -31.57 17.49 -1.38
C ASN A 43 -31.64 16.04 -0.88
N ASP A 44 -32.64 15.72 -0.06
CA ASP A 44 -32.83 14.37 0.48
C ASP A 44 -33.93 13.55 -0.23
N GLY A 45 -34.36 14.02 -1.40
CA GLY A 45 -35.46 13.48 -2.19
C GLY A 45 -36.83 14.05 -1.80
N THR A 46 -36.94 14.71 -0.64
CA THR A 46 -38.21 15.29 -0.17
C THR A 46 -38.14 16.80 0.06
N SER A 47 -36.97 17.30 0.47
CA SER A 47 -36.77 18.69 0.83
C SER A 47 -35.34 19.16 0.50
N THR A 48 -35.19 20.47 0.35
CA THR A 48 -33.90 21.13 0.21
C THR A 48 -33.42 21.59 1.59
N LEU A 49 -32.23 21.16 1.97
CA LEU A 49 -31.48 21.55 3.15
C LEU A 49 -30.38 22.54 2.75
N HIS A 50 -30.33 23.69 3.43
CA HIS A 50 -29.24 24.65 3.30
C HIS A 50 -28.35 24.58 4.55
N THR A 51 -27.17 23.96 4.44
CA THR A 51 -26.19 23.85 5.53
C THR A 51 -24.77 23.77 4.98
N ALA A 52 -23.85 24.52 5.59
CA ALA A 52 -22.41 24.42 5.33
C ALA A 52 -21.75 23.22 6.05
N ASP A 53 -22.44 22.65 7.04
CA ASP A 53 -21.94 21.61 7.92
C ASP A 53 -22.89 20.38 7.90
N PRO A 54 -23.02 19.66 6.78
CA PRO A 54 -23.91 18.51 6.71
C PRO A 54 -23.40 17.36 7.59
N VAL A 55 -24.31 16.78 8.38
CA VAL A 55 -24.09 15.52 9.10
C VAL A 55 -24.88 14.44 8.37
N ILE A 56 -24.21 13.38 7.94
CA ILE A 56 -24.83 12.27 7.24
C ILE A 56 -24.94 11.07 8.18
N ALA A 57 -26.18 10.68 8.49
CA ALA A 57 -26.50 9.50 9.28
C ALA A 57 -26.67 8.27 8.39
N GLU A 58 -26.44 7.09 8.96
CA GLU A 58 -26.64 5.79 8.31
C GLU A 58 -27.97 5.69 7.57
N GLY A 59 -27.92 5.21 6.33
CA GLY A 59 -29.07 5.04 5.44
C GLY A 59 -29.57 6.33 4.79
N ARG A 60 -29.02 7.50 5.13
CA ARG A 60 -29.35 8.76 4.46
C ARG A 60 -28.49 9.01 3.24
N LYS A 61 -29.08 9.68 2.26
CA LYS A 61 -28.39 10.24 1.08
C LYS A 61 -28.79 11.70 0.89
N LEU A 62 -27.82 12.54 0.55
CA LEU A 62 -28.00 13.97 0.27
C LEU A 62 -27.36 14.29 -1.09
N PHE A 63 -28.11 14.88 -2.01
CA PHE A 63 -27.65 15.25 -3.35
C PHE A 63 -27.44 16.74 -3.49
N ASN A 64 -26.44 17.16 -4.26
CA ASN A 64 -26.36 18.53 -4.73
C ASN A 64 -27.21 18.71 -6.01
N ASP A 65 -27.89 19.85 -6.14
CA ASP A 65 -28.79 20.08 -7.29
C ASP A 65 -28.06 20.44 -8.60
N LYS A 66 -26.73 20.61 -8.57
CA LYS A 66 -25.91 20.91 -9.75
C LYS A 66 -25.14 19.67 -10.21
N GLU A 67 -24.82 19.65 -11.50
CA GLU A 67 -23.96 18.63 -12.09
C GLU A 67 -22.55 19.16 -12.40
N TYR A 68 -21.57 18.26 -12.33
CA TYR A 68 -20.15 18.57 -12.52
C TYR A 68 -19.51 17.50 -13.41
N GLN A 69 -18.63 17.94 -14.30
CA GLN A 69 -17.78 17.06 -15.12
C GLN A 69 -16.35 17.12 -14.59
N ASN A 70 -15.62 18.21 -14.84
CA ASN A 70 -14.31 18.44 -14.24
C ASN A 70 -14.45 19.39 -13.06
N PHE A 71 -13.89 19.01 -11.91
CA PHE A 71 -14.00 19.81 -10.70
C PHE A 71 -12.84 19.54 -9.75
N ARG A 72 -12.64 20.48 -8.82
CA ARG A 72 -11.90 20.27 -7.57
C ARG A 72 -12.85 20.51 -6.41
N LEU A 73 -13.07 19.49 -5.60
CA LEU A 73 -13.89 19.53 -4.40
C LEU A 73 -12.97 19.43 -3.18
N THR A 74 -13.06 20.40 -2.29
CA THR A 74 -12.30 20.43 -1.03
C THR A 74 -13.25 20.43 0.14
N GLY A 75 -12.81 19.90 1.28
CA GLY A 75 -13.59 19.93 2.49
C GLY A 75 -12.86 19.32 3.69
N GLU A 76 -13.55 19.34 4.82
CA GLU A 76 -13.12 18.60 6.00
C GLU A 76 -14.18 17.56 6.37
N ALA A 77 -13.73 16.41 6.85
CA ALA A 77 -14.59 15.36 7.38
C ALA A 77 -14.19 15.02 8.82
N LEU A 78 -15.15 14.51 9.59
CA LEU A 78 -14.95 13.99 10.92
C LEU A 78 -15.72 12.68 11.07
N THR A 79 -14.97 11.61 11.32
CA THR A 79 -15.51 10.27 11.61
C THR A 79 -15.45 10.00 13.10
N GLN A 80 -16.39 9.20 13.59
CA GLN A 80 -16.34 8.60 14.93
C GLN A 80 -15.89 7.13 14.80
N PRO A 81 -15.43 6.51 15.89
CA PRO A 81 -15.06 5.10 15.87
C PRO A 81 -16.19 4.22 15.29
N GLY A 82 -15.89 3.53 14.20
CA GLY A 82 -16.83 2.65 13.48
C GLY A 82 -17.78 3.35 12.49
N SER A 83 -17.81 4.68 12.46
CA SER A 83 -18.59 5.43 11.47
C SER A 83 -18.00 5.32 10.07
N GLU A 84 -18.88 5.33 9.08
CA GLU A 84 -18.53 5.24 7.67
C GLU A 84 -19.51 6.04 6.81
N ALA A 85 -18.98 6.81 5.86
CA ALA A 85 -19.75 7.50 4.85
C ALA A 85 -19.07 7.43 3.48
N GLY A 86 -19.85 7.65 2.43
CA GLY A 86 -19.39 7.80 1.06
C GLY A 86 -19.67 9.20 0.53
N LEU A 87 -18.74 9.74 -0.26
CA LEU A 87 -18.97 10.89 -1.13
C LEU A 87 -18.96 10.42 -2.57
N LEU A 88 -20.12 10.50 -3.21
CA LEU A 88 -20.32 10.07 -4.58
C LEU A 88 -20.19 11.26 -5.54
N PHE A 89 -19.64 11.03 -6.72
CA PHE A 89 -19.55 12.03 -7.77
C PHE A 89 -19.82 11.44 -9.15
N HIS A 90 -20.26 12.30 -10.08
CA HIS A 90 -20.83 11.88 -11.37
C HIS A 90 -22.00 10.92 -11.20
N THR A 91 -22.76 11.13 -10.13
CA THR A 91 -23.76 10.18 -9.65
C THR A 91 -25.18 10.70 -9.85
N ASP A 92 -26.10 9.77 -10.06
CA ASP A 92 -27.54 9.92 -9.85
C ASP A 92 -28.03 9.18 -8.59
N GLY A 93 -27.09 8.65 -7.80
CA GLY A 93 -27.33 7.81 -6.64
C GLY A 93 -26.85 6.38 -6.81
N GLU A 94 -26.64 5.93 -8.06
CA GLU A 94 -26.19 4.58 -8.41
C GLU A 94 -24.96 4.56 -9.34
N SER A 95 -24.78 5.58 -10.19
CA SER A 95 -23.60 5.68 -11.07
C SER A 95 -22.44 6.46 -10.47
N GLY A 96 -21.35 6.49 -11.21
CA GLY A 96 -20.18 7.30 -10.90
C GLY A 96 -19.29 6.61 -9.88
N TYR A 97 -18.54 7.40 -9.12
CA TYR A 97 -17.55 6.89 -8.18
C TYR A 97 -17.87 7.33 -6.76
N GLU A 98 -17.35 6.59 -5.79
CA GLU A 98 -17.53 6.83 -4.36
C GLU A 98 -16.16 6.91 -3.67
N VAL A 99 -15.97 7.97 -2.87
CA VAL A 99 -14.83 8.12 -1.96
C VAL A 99 -15.29 7.78 -0.55
N ILE A 100 -14.60 6.84 0.10
CA ILE A 100 -14.93 6.38 1.46
C ILE A 100 -14.35 7.33 2.51
N PHE A 101 -15.08 7.51 3.61
CA PHE A 101 -14.69 8.20 4.83
C PHE A 101 -14.90 7.27 6.02
N ARG A 102 -13.83 6.60 6.43
CA ARG A 102 -13.76 5.65 7.55
C ARG A 102 -12.34 5.63 8.10
N ASN A 103 -12.17 5.85 9.39
CA ASN A 103 -10.87 5.73 10.05
C ASN A 103 -10.84 4.55 11.03
N GLY A 104 -9.74 4.43 11.77
CA GLY A 104 -9.53 3.37 12.77
C GLY A 104 -8.50 2.33 12.34
N ASP A 105 -8.64 1.13 12.92
CA ASP A 105 -7.65 0.06 12.83
C ASP A 105 -7.50 -0.49 11.41
N ILE A 106 -6.31 -1.00 11.09
CA ILE A 106 -6.05 -1.74 9.83
C ILE A 106 -6.63 -3.15 10.01
N ASP A 107 -7.86 -3.33 9.55
CA ASP A 107 -8.73 -4.49 9.80
C ASP A 107 -9.33 -5.11 8.53
N GLY A 108 -8.83 -4.69 7.37
CA GLY A 108 -9.33 -5.14 6.06
C GLY A 108 -10.53 -4.35 5.54
N THR A 109 -11.10 -3.43 6.33
CA THR A 109 -12.11 -2.50 5.81
C THR A 109 -11.48 -1.33 5.06
N ARG A 110 -12.19 -0.81 4.05
CA ARG A 110 -11.76 0.35 3.25
C ARG A 110 -11.62 1.60 4.12
N LYS A 111 -10.57 2.38 3.89
CA LYS A 111 -10.24 3.57 4.70
C LYS A 111 -10.45 4.88 3.96
N SER A 112 -10.46 5.98 4.72
CA SER A 112 -10.66 7.34 4.22
C SER A 112 -9.78 7.63 3.01
N GLY A 113 -10.41 8.09 1.93
CA GLY A 113 -9.76 8.37 0.64
C GLY A 113 -9.79 7.23 -0.36
N SER A 114 -10.25 6.03 0.02
CA SER A 114 -10.45 4.91 -0.91
C SER A 114 -11.40 5.32 -2.04
N LEU A 115 -11.01 5.06 -3.28
CA LEU A 115 -11.94 5.07 -4.41
C LEU A 115 -12.60 3.69 -4.48
N ALA A 116 -13.82 3.59 -3.95
CA ALA A 116 -14.45 2.32 -3.59
C ALA A 116 -14.42 1.31 -4.75
N SER A 117 -13.91 0.11 -4.47
CA SER A 117 -13.81 -1.03 -5.39
C SER A 117 -12.93 -0.80 -6.62
N VAL A 118 -12.12 0.27 -6.64
CA VAL A 118 -11.19 0.60 -7.75
C VAL A 118 -9.77 0.82 -7.23
N ARG A 119 -9.62 1.63 -6.19
CA ARG A 119 -8.36 1.88 -5.46
C ARG A 119 -8.67 1.92 -3.97
N ASN A 120 -8.91 0.75 -3.39
CA ASN A 120 -9.15 0.64 -1.96
C ASN A 120 -7.86 0.87 -1.17
N LEU A 121 -7.98 1.62 -0.08
CA LEU A 121 -6.94 1.85 0.92
C LEU A 121 -7.29 1.08 2.19
N TYR A 122 -6.29 0.50 2.85
CA TYR A 122 -6.49 -0.27 4.09
C TYR A 122 -5.90 0.40 5.33
N ARG A 123 -5.26 1.57 5.17
CA ARG A 123 -4.74 2.40 6.26
C ARG A 123 -5.18 3.85 6.11
N SER A 124 -5.64 4.45 7.22
CA SER A 124 -5.98 5.87 7.28
C SER A 124 -4.78 6.76 7.60
N LEU A 125 -4.72 7.93 6.95
CA LEU A 125 -3.86 9.05 7.34
C LEU A 125 -4.57 10.07 8.27
N ALA A 126 -5.82 9.78 8.61
CA ALA A 126 -6.66 10.53 9.53
C ALA A 126 -7.08 9.66 10.72
N LYS A 127 -7.58 10.30 11.77
CA LYS A 127 -8.00 9.66 13.02
C LYS A 127 -9.46 9.96 13.30
N ASP A 128 -10.11 9.01 13.98
CA ASP A 128 -11.45 9.26 14.52
C ASP A 128 -11.42 10.36 15.58
N GLY A 129 -12.51 11.13 15.65
CA GLY A 129 -12.70 12.23 16.60
C GLY A 129 -11.96 13.52 16.24
N GLU A 130 -11.20 13.53 15.13
CA GLU A 130 -10.47 14.69 14.63
C GLU A 130 -11.02 15.11 13.26
N TRP A 131 -11.09 16.42 13.01
CA TRP A 131 -11.35 16.94 11.66
C TRP A 131 -10.10 16.72 10.80
N PHE A 132 -10.29 16.25 9.58
CA PHE A 132 -9.21 16.07 8.61
C PHE A 132 -9.61 16.62 7.25
N ASP A 133 -8.62 17.17 6.55
CA ASP A 133 -8.80 17.74 5.22
C ASP A 133 -8.88 16.64 4.16
N PHE A 134 -9.75 16.83 3.16
CA PHE A 134 -9.76 16.03 1.95
C PHE A 134 -9.89 16.90 0.70
N GLU A 135 -9.36 16.40 -0.41
CA GLU A 135 -9.57 16.95 -1.75
C GLU A 135 -9.91 15.82 -2.72
N ILE A 136 -10.90 16.05 -3.59
CA ILE A 136 -11.24 15.18 -4.71
C ILE A 136 -11.18 16.02 -5.97
N THR A 137 -10.27 15.67 -6.88
CA THR A 137 -10.07 16.40 -8.13
C THR A 137 -10.31 15.48 -9.32
N VAL A 138 -11.23 15.87 -10.20
CA VAL A 138 -11.57 15.15 -11.44
C VAL A 138 -11.20 16.03 -12.65
N ARG A 139 -10.33 15.49 -13.51
CA ARG A 139 -9.78 16.16 -14.69
C ARG A 139 -9.82 15.21 -15.89
N GLY A 140 -10.87 15.31 -16.70
CA GLY A 140 -11.12 14.37 -17.78
C GLY A 140 -11.33 12.97 -17.21
N GLN A 141 -10.43 12.04 -17.54
CA GLN A 141 -10.46 10.66 -17.04
C GLN A 141 -9.65 10.42 -15.75
N ASN A 142 -8.97 11.46 -15.24
CA ASN A 142 -8.10 11.34 -14.06
C ASN A 142 -8.86 11.76 -12.79
N ILE A 143 -8.79 10.91 -11.77
CA ILE A 143 -9.30 11.12 -10.41
C ILE A 143 -8.10 11.17 -9.45
N ILE A 144 -8.03 12.24 -8.65
CA ILE A 144 -7.11 12.37 -7.52
C ILE A 144 -7.92 12.46 -6.24
N VAL A 145 -7.50 11.72 -5.22
CA VAL A 145 -8.01 11.88 -3.85
C VAL A 145 -6.83 12.18 -2.93
N CYS A 146 -6.95 13.24 -2.14
CA CYS A 146 -5.98 13.63 -1.13
C CYS A 146 -6.60 13.57 0.27
N ILE A 147 -5.82 13.14 1.26
CA ILE A 147 -6.15 13.21 2.68
C ILE A 147 -5.02 13.93 3.39
N ASN A 148 -5.32 14.99 4.16
CA ASN A 148 -4.34 15.82 4.86
C ASN A 148 -3.17 16.27 3.96
N GLY A 149 -3.50 16.68 2.72
CA GLY A 149 -2.52 17.15 1.73
C GLY A 149 -1.67 16.05 1.07
N THR A 150 -1.89 14.78 1.39
CA THR A 150 -1.21 13.64 0.76
C THR A 150 -2.13 13.02 -0.29
N GLU A 151 -1.70 12.96 -1.55
CA GLU A 151 -2.37 12.17 -2.59
C GLU A 151 -2.37 10.70 -2.16
N VAL A 152 -3.52 10.07 -2.06
CA VAL A 152 -3.65 8.64 -1.68
C VAL A 152 -4.24 7.80 -2.80
N VAL A 153 -4.89 8.45 -3.78
CA VAL A 153 -5.36 7.83 -5.02
C VAL A 153 -4.97 8.74 -6.18
N CYS A 154 -4.38 8.14 -7.21
CA CYS A 154 -4.29 8.67 -8.55
C CYS A 154 -4.74 7.58 -9.51
N TYR A 155 -5.89 7.78 -10.15
CA TYR A 155 -6.49 6.78 -11.03
C TYR A 155 -6.94 7.44 -12.33
N THR A 156 -6.48 6.91 -13.46
CA THR A 156 -6.93 7.31 -14.79
C THR A 156 -7.80 6.21 -15.39
N GLU A 157 -9.09 6.50 -15.57
CA GLU A 157 -10.05 5.57 -16.16
C GLU A 157 -9.67 5.28 -17.63
N PRO A 158 -9.29 4.02 -17.96
CA PRO A 158 -8.90 3.68 -19.32
C PRO A 158 -10.12 3.71 -20.25
N GLY A 159 -9.90 3.72 -21.57
CA GLY A 159 -11.00 3.73 -22.55
C GLY A 159 -11.90 2.48 -22.51
N TYR A 160 -11.45 1.39 -21.89
CA TYR A 160 -12.21 0.16 -21.65
C TYR A 160 -12.00 -0.30 -20.21
N PRO A 161 -12.62 0.36 -19.22
CA PRO A 161 -12.45 0.01 -17.82
C PRO A 161 -13.06 -1.36 -17.53
N TYR A 162 -12.42 -2.14 -16.64
CA TYR A 162 -12.97 -3.41 -16.19
C TYR A 162 -13.97 -3.16 -15.06
N ARG A 163 -15.23 -3.51 -15.27
CA ARG A 163 -16.26 -3.47 -14.23
C ARG A 163 -16.96 -4.82 -14.10
N THR A 164 -17.27 -5.21 -12.88
CA THR A 164 -18.20 -6.33 -12.62
C THR A 164 -19.63 -5.91 -13.01
N GLU A 165 -20.57 -6.86 -13.04
CA GLU A 165 -21.97 -6.56 -13.29
C GLU A 165 -22.55 -5.59 -12.25
N GLU A 166 -22.17 -5.77 -10.97
CA GLU A 166 -22.55 -4.89 -9.86
C GLU A 166 -22.05 -3.45 -10.06
N HIS A 167 -20.85 -3.28 -10.60
CA HIS A 167 -20.22 -1.97 -10.79
C HIS A 167 -20.30 -1.47 -12.24
N ALA A 168 -21.20 -2.00 -13.06
CA ALA A 168 -21.30 -1.67 -14.48
C ALA A 168 -21.52 -0.16 -14.76
N ARG A 169 -22.07 0.57 -13.78
CA ARG A 169 -22.34 2.01 -13.83
C ARG A 169 -21.25 2.89 -13.19
N GLN A 170 -20.17 2.29 -12.69
CA GLN A 170 -19.04 2.99 -12.08
C GLN A 170 -18.11 3.56 -13.17
N LEU A 171 -18.58 4.63 -13.81
CA LEU A 171 -17.92 5.27 -14.96
C LEU A 171 -17.90 6.79 -14.81
N LEU A 172 -16.82 7.41 -15.29
CA LEU A 172 -16.70 8.87 -15.34
C LEU A 172 -17.66 9.42 -16.39
N SER A 173 -18.33 10.51 -16.04
CA SER A 173 -19.31 11.15 -16.91
C SER A 173 -19.51 12.62 -16.49
N GLN A 174 -20.76 13.03 -16.34
CA GLN A 174 -21.17 14.28 -15.73
C GLN A 174 -22.37 13.93 -14.84
N GLY A 175 -22.39 14.44 -13.61
CA GLY A 175 -23.48 14.17 -12.69
C GLY A 175 -23.35 14.93 -11.39
N SER A 176 -24.22 14.60 -10.43
CA SER A 176 -24.27 15.27 -9.13
C SER A 176 -23.12 14.85 -8.22
N ILE A 177 -22.99 15.56 -7.09
CA ILE A 177 -22.25 15.15 -5.90
C ILE A 177 -23.27 14.69 -4.86
N ALA A 178 -23.03 13.56 -4.20
CA ALA A 178 -23.88 13.10 -3.11
C ALA A 178 -23.08 12.68 -1.88
N LEU A 179 -23.66 12.88 -0.69
CA LEU A 179 -23.18 12.29 0.56
C LEU A 179 -24.08 11.11 0.92
N GLN A 180 -23.49 10.00 1.35
CA GLN A 180 -24.18 8.79 1.75
C GLN A 180 -23.68 8.32 3.11
N GLY A 181 -24.59 8.11 4.06
CA GLY A 181 -24.26 7.53 5.36
C GLY A 181 -24.33 6.01 5.27
N ILE A 182 -23.24 5.33 5.62
CA ILE A 182 -23.12 3.87 5.52
C ILE A 182 -23.25 3.25 6.91
N HIS A 183 -22.46 3.72 7.89
CA HIS A 183 -22.55 3.29 9.29
C HIS A 183 -22.39 4.47 10.23
N GLY A 184 -23.21 4.53 11.28
CA GLY A 184 -23.12 5.61 12.26
C GLY A 184 -23.35 7.00 11.65
N GLU A 185 -22.61 8.00 12.13
CA GLU A 185 -22.69 9.38 11.66
C GLU A 185 -21.30 9.91 11.27
N VAL A 186 -21.24 10.61 10.13
CA VAL A 186 -20.05 11.34 9.67
C VAL A 186 -20.43 12.79 9.43
N SER A 187 -19.60 13.70 9.93
CA SER A 187 -19.80 15.14 9.76
C SER A 187 -18.86 15.67 8.67
N PHE A 188 -19.37 16.58 7.85
CA PHE A 188 -18.59 17.33 6.87
C PHE A 188 -18.72 18.82 7.12
N ARG A 189 -17.71 19.59 6.73
CA ARG A 189 -17.77 21.07 6.73
C ARG A 189 -16.86 21.66 5.67
N ASN A 190 -17.00 22.97 5.46
CA ASN A 190 -16.16 23.75 4.55
C ASN A 190 -16.10 23.15 3.13
N LEU A 191 -17.19 22.51 2.70
CA LEU A 191 -17.30 21.93 1.38
C LEU A 191 -17.33 23.04 0.34
N ALA A 192 -16.38 23.02 -0.59
CA ALA A 192 -16.28 23.99 -1.67
C ALA A 192 -15.90 23.29 -2.97
N ILE A 193 -16.57 23.66 -4.07
CA ILE A 193 -16.35 23.06 -5.38
C ILE A 193 -15.96 24.12 -6.40
N GLU A 194 -14.87 23.86 -7.12
CA GLU A 194 -14.39 24.66 -8.24
C GLU A 194 -14.62 23.90 -9.54
N ARG A 195 -15.26 24.54 -10.53
CA ARG A 195 -15.37 23.96 -11.87
C ARG A 195 -14.06 24.16 -12.61
N LEU A 196 -13.52 23.07 -13.15
CA LEU A 196 -12.30 23.10 -13.94
C LEU A 196 -12.65 23.13 -15.44
N ALA A 197 -11.73 23.67 -16.24
CA ALA A 197 -11.88 23.67 -17.69
C ALA A 197 -12.00 22.25 -18.24
N LYS A 198 -12.68 22.08 -19.37
CA LYS A 198 -12.86 20.76 -20.02
C LYS A 198 -11.51 20.12 -20.39
N GLU A 199 -10.52 20.95 -20.69
CA GLU A 199 -9.17 20.60 -21.14
C GLU A 199 -8.19 20.48 -19.97
N ALA A 200 -8.64 20.62 -18.72
CA ALA A 200 -7.80 20.47 -17.54
C ALA A 200 -7.18 19.07 -17.49
N ARG A 201 -5.89 19.00 -17.16
CA ARG A 201 -5.11 17.76 -17.06
C ARG A 201 -4.31 17.73 -15.76
N ASN A 202 -3.94 16.53 -15.35
CA ASN A 202 -2.95 16.34 -14.30
C ASN A 202 -1.57 16.15 -14.96
N GLU A 203 -0.75 17.21 -14.99
CA GLU A 203 0.61 17.14 -15.57
C GLU A 203 1.57 16.26 -14.76
N ALA A 204 1.23 15.92 -13.52
CA ALA A 204 2.02 15.03 -12.68
C ALA A 204 1.71 13.54 -12.95
N ASP A 205 0.54 13.22 -13.53
CA ASP A 205 0.19 11.86 -13.92
C ASP A 205 0.92 11.49 -15.22
N THR A 206 2.14 11.01 -15.05
CA THR A 206 3.07 10.69 -16.15
C THR A 206 3.06 9.21 -16.50
N LEU A 207 2.38 8.37 -15.70
CA LEU A 207 2.28 6.93 -15.94
C LEU A 207 1.19 6.65 -16.96
N ALA A 208 1.43 5.67 -17.83
CA ALA A 208 0.41 5.24 -18.77
C ALA A 208 -0.76 4.57 -18.01
N PRO A 209 -2.02 4.83 -18.40
CA PRO A 209 -3.15 4.13 -17.81
C PRO A 209 -2.99 2.61 -17.95
N VAL A 210 -3.26 1.88 -16.87
CA VAL A 210 -3.17 0.42 -16.84
C VAL A 210 -4.25 -0.18 -17.74
N ASP A 211 -3.90 -1.19 -18.55
CA ASP A 211 -4.89 -1.97 -19.30
C ASP A 211 -5.63 -2.94 -18.37
N GLU A 212 -6.74 -2.45 -17.82
CA GLU A 212 -7.60 -3.16 -16.87
C GLU A 212 -8.18 -4.49 -17.42
N ARG A 213 -8.15 -4.73 -18.73
CA ARG A 213 -8.62 -6.00 -19.30
C ARG A 213 -7.69 -7.17 -18.93
N THR A 214 -6.42 -6.89 -18.69
CA THR A 214 -5.38 -7.87 -18.37
C THR A 214 -4.86 -7.77 -16.95
N ASP A 215 -5.25 -6.72 -16.23
CA ASP A 215 -4.83 -6.50 -14.85
C ASP A 215 -5.68 -7.34 -13.89
N GLU A 216 -5.02 -8.18 -13.10
CA GLU A 216 -5.68 -8.99 -12.08
C GLU A 216 -6.02 -8.17 -10.83
N ILE A 217 -5.30 -7.07 -10.59
CA ILE A 217 -5.48 -6.26 -9.38
C ILE A 217 -6.81 -5.53 -9.38
N ILE A 218 -7.19 -4.90 -10.48
CA ILE A 218 -8.52 -4.27 -10.60
C ILE A 218 -9.66 -5.29 -10.42
N ARG A 219 -9.47 -6.55 -10.85
CA ARG A 219 -10.48 -7.60 -10.68
C ARG A 219 -10.67 -7.94 -9.20
N LEU A 220 -9.59 -7.99 -8.43
CA LEU A 220 -9.62 -8.16 -6.98
C LEU A 220 -10.29 -6.96 -6.30
N GLN A 221 -9.95 -5.74 -6.73
CA GLN A 221 -10.54 -4.50 -6.20
C GLN A 221 -12.06 -4.43 -6.44
N GLN A 222 -12.54 -4.83 -7.62
CA GLN A 222 -13.97 -4.90 -7.95
C GLN A 222 -14.76 -5.97 -7.19
N HIS A 223 -14.07 -6.81 -6.41
CA HIS A 223 -14.67 -7.75 -5.46
C HIS A 223 -14.31 -7.40 -4.01
N ASP A 224 -13.83 -6.17 -3.77
CA ASP A 224 -13.35 -5.66 -2.48
C ASP A 224 -12.36 -6.61 -1.79
N PHE A 225 -11.55 -7.34 -2.57
CA PHE A 225 -10.50 -8.18 -2.03
C PHE A 225 -9.31 -7.31 -1.59
N PRO A 226 -8.78 -7.48 -0.37
CA PRO A 226 -7.62 -6.72 0.11
C PRO A 226 -6.31 -7.07 -0.60
N VAL A 227 -5.82 -6.14 -1.40
CA VAL A 227 -4.55 -6.27 -2.13
C VAL A 227 -3.46 -5.44 -1.45
N ILE A 228 -2.67 -6.11 -0.62
CA ILE A 228 -1.60 -5.50 0.18
C ILE A 228 -0.33 -6.34 0.00
N ASP A 229 0.76 -5.73 -0.48
CA ASP A 229 2.10 -6.32 -0.41
C ASP A 229 2.74 -5.91 0.92
N TYR A 230 2.84 -6.86 1.85
CA TYR A 230 3.39 -6.64 3.19
C TYR A 230 4.93 -6.65 3.22
N HIS A 231 5.60 -6.89 2.09
CA HIS A 231 7.04 -7.16 2.07
C HIS A 231 7.78 -6.33 1.02
N VAL A 232 7.69 -5.00 1.16
CA VAL A 232 8.41 -4.04 0.33
C VAL A 232 9.58 -3.42 1.09
N HIS A 233 10.75 -3.45 0.47
CA HIS A 233 12.00 -2.82 0.92
C HIS A 233 12.33 -1.61 0.04
N LEU A 234 12.64 -0.46 0.63
CA LEU A 234 13.15 0.72 -0.09
C LEU A 234 14.64 0.54 -0.44
N LYS A 235 14.94 -0.36 -1.39
CA LYS A 235 16.30 -0.70 -1.83
C LYS A 235 16.39 -0.88 -3.34
N GLY A 236 17.61 -1.03 -3.86
CA GLY A 236 17.88 -1.20 -5.29
C GLY A 236 17.36 -0.05 -6.16
N GLY A 237 17.38 1.19 -5.63
CA GLY A 237 16.91 2.39 -6.33
C GLY A 237 15.45 2.75 -6.08
N LEU A 238 14.66 1.92 -5.39
CA LEU A 238 13.29 2.25 -5.01
C LEU A 238 13.25 3.28 -3.87
N THR A 239 12.77 4.49 -4.14
CA THR A 239 12.48 5.49 -3.09
C THR A 239 11.05 5.35 -2.57
N LYS A 240 10.75 5.99 -1.42
CA LYS A 240 9.40 6.01 -0.86
C LYS A 240 8.40 6.74 -1.78
N GLU A 241 8.83 7.77 -2.50
CA GLU A 241 8.00 8.49 -3.47
C GLU A 241 7.68 7.61 -4.68
N MET A 242 8.66 6.84 -5.17
CA MET A 242 8.45 5.88 -6.26
C MET A 242 7.49 4.77 -5.83
N ALA A 243 7.71 4.16 -4.66
CA ALA A 243 6.81 3.15 -4.11
C ALA A 243 5.38 3.69 -3.95
N HIS A 244 5.24 4.95 -3.54
CA HIS A 244 3.94 5.59 -3.37
C HIS A 244 3.23 5.80 -4.72
N ALA A 245 3.94 6.31 -5.72
CA ALA A 245 3.41 6.46 -7.08
C ALA A 245 3.01 5.13 -7.70
N MET A 246 3.81 4.08 -7.51
CA MET A 246 3.50 2.72 -7.96
C MET A 246 2.25 2.17 -7.27
N SER A 247 2.11 2.38 -5.95
CA SER A 247 0.95 1.94 -5.18
C SER A 247 -0.35 2.51 -5.73
N MET A 248 -0.38 3.82 -5.97
CA MET A 248 -1.54 4.50 -6.57
C MET A 248 -1.85 3.99 -7.99
N ASN A 249 -0.82 3.88 -8.83
CA ASN A 249 -0.99 3.45 -10.22
C ASN A 249 -1.53 2.02 -10.32
N TYR A 250 -0.93 1.09 -9.58
CA TYR A 250 -1.26 -0.34 -9.65
C TYR A 250 -2.45 -0.73 -8.77
N GLY A 251 -2.86 0.10 -7.82
CA GLY A 251 -3.91 -0.25 -6.87
C GLY A 251 -3.50 -1.34 -5.88
N ILE A 252 -2.20 -1.40 -5.55
CA ILE A 252 -1.64 -2.31 -4.54
C ILE A 252 -1.19 -1.46 -3.36
N ASN A 253 -1.67 -1.75 -2.16
CA ASN A 253 -1.19 -1.07 -0.95
C ASN A 253 0.16 -1.68 -0.55
N TYR A 254 1.09 -0.87 -0.08
CA TYR A 254 2.42 -1.34 0.32
C TYR A 254 2.65 -1.24 1.82
N GLY A 255 3.11 -2.35 2.39
CA GLY A 255 3.77 -2.42 3.67
C GLY A 255 5.27 -2.28 3.46
N VAL A 256 5.81 -1.15 3.92
CA VAL A 256 7.23 -0.81 3.74
C VAL A 256 7.99 -1.14 5.00
N ALA A 257 8.94 -2.06 4.88
CA ALA A 257 9.64 -2.65 6.00
C ALA A 257 11.16 -2.60 5.81
N PRO A 258 11.89 -1.87 6.69
CA PRO A 258 13.33 -1.95 6.73
C PRO A 258 13.74 -3.24 7.45
N ASN A 259 15.02 -3.59 7.32
CA ASN A 259 15.60 -4.64 8.15
C ASN A 259 16.03 -4.06 9.50
N ALA A 260 15.69 -4.72 10.60
CA ALA A 260 16.19 -4.43 11.94
C ALA A 260 17.06 -5.59 12.41
N GLY A 261 18.36 -5.34 12.61
CA GLY A 261 19.32 -6.36 13.03
C GLY A 261 20.61 -6.31 12.23
N GLU A 262 21.08 -7.47 11.76
CA GLU A 262 22.36 -7.60 11.06
C GLU A 262 22.28 -8.57 9.88
N GLY A 263 23.23 -8.47 8.95
CA GLY A 263 23.48 -9.50 7.93
C GLY A 263 22.58 -9.49 6.69
N GLY A 264 21.44 -8.79 6.72
CA GLY A 264 20.54 -8.58 5.59
C GLY A 264 21.04 -7.58 4.54
N VAL A 265 20.29 -7.42 3.45
CA VAL A 265 20.63 -6.57 2.30
C VAL A 265 19.66 -5.39 2.19
N GLY A 266 20.21 -4.18 2.10
CA GLY A 266 19.45 -2.93 2.03
C GLY A 266 19.67 -2.06 3.26
N ARG A 267 18.68 -1.21 3.59
CA ARG A 267 18.70 -0.42 4.82
C ARG A 267 18.62 -1.35 6.03
N MET A 268 19.64 -1.31 6.86
CA MET A 268 19.76 -2.09 8.09
C MET A 268 19.76 -1.12 9.27
N LEU A 269 18.74 -1.21 10.10
CA LEU A 269 18.62 -0.42 11.32
C LEU A 269 19.44 -1.12 12.42
N ALA A 270 20.25 -0.34 13.13
CA ALA A 270 21.19 -0.86 14.12
C ALA A 270 20.68 -0.84 15.57
N ASP A 271 19.77 0.08 15.90
CA ASP A 271 19.28 0.30 17.26
C ASP A 271 17.88 0.98 17.30
N ASP A 272 17.33 1.12 18.50
CA ASP A 272 16.02 1.75 18.74
C ASP A 272 15.94 3.17 18.17
N LYS A 273 17.04 3.95 18.19
CA LYS A 273 17.04 5.32 17.66
C LYS A 273 16.80 5.30 16.15
N GLU A 274 17.49 4.43 15.43
CA GLU A 274 17.30 4.30 13.98
C GLU A 274 15.91 3.77 13.60
N VAL A 275 15.31 2.93 14.45
CA VAL A 275 13.90 2.52 14.33
C VAL A 275 12.96 3.72 14.40
N TYR A 276 13.09 4.58 15.40
CA TYR A 276 12.25 5.78 15.52
C TYR A 276 12.48 6.77 14.37
N ASP A 277 13.74 6.97 13.97
CA ASP A 277 14.08 7.86 12.85
C ASP A 277 13.44 7.38 11.54
N TYR A 278 13.53 6.08 11.26
CA TYR A 278 12.86 5.48 10.10
C TYR A 278 11.35 5.64 10.17
N PHE A 279 10.72 5.30 11.30
CA PHE A 279 9.27 5.42 11.45
C PHE A 279 8.82 6.87 11.20
N ASN A 280 9.54 7.86 11.73
CA ASN A 280 9.25 9.28 11.50
C ASN A 280 9.38 9.70 10.02
N GLU A 281 10.28 9.07 9.27
CA GLU A 281 10.50 9.33 7.85
C GLU A 281 9.32 8.87 6.97
N VAL A 282 8.65 7.77 7.34
CA VAL A 282 7.63 7.11 6.51
C VAL A 282 6.20 7.21 7.04
N LYS A 283 5.98 7.51 8.34
CA LYS A 283 4.64 7.49 8.97
C LYS A 283 3.57 8.37 8.29
N GLY A 284 3.99 9.44 7.61
CA GLY A 284 3.11 10.35 6.88
C GLY A 284 2.73 9.86 5.47
N MET A 285 3.39 8.81 4.98
CA MET A 285 3.04 8.17 3.71
C MET A 285 1.87 7.19 3.94
N PRO A 286 1.04 6.89 2.92
CA PRO A 286 -0.05 5.92 3.03
C PRO A 286 0.43 4.46 2.97
N PHE A 287 1.59 4.17 3.55
CA PHE A 287 2.11 2.81 3.69
C PHE A 287 1.70 2.22 5.03
N LEU A 288 1.52 0.90 5.06
CA LEU A 288 1.64 0.19 6.32
C LEU A 288 3.13 0.21 6.73
N CYS A 289 3.39 0.43 8.00
CA CYS A 289 4.73 0.50 8.56
C CYS A 289 5.11 -0.87 9.14
N GLY A 290 5.90 -1.65 8.40
CA GLY A 290 6.43 -2.94 8.86
C GLY A 290 7.88 -2.85 9.32
N VAL A 291 8.40 -3.94 9.89
CA VAL A 291 9.84 -4.17 10.06
C VAL A 291 10.17 -5.66 10.00
N GLN A 292 11.27 -5.99 9.32
CA GLN A 292 11.81 -7.35 9.23
C GLN A 292 12.87 -7.58 10.31
N GLY A 293 12.68 -8.57 11.16
CA GLY A 293 13.70 -9.03 12.09
C GLY A 293 14.79 -9.83 11.37
N GLU A 294 16.03 -9.33 11.39
CA GLU A 294 17.15 -9.90 10.66
C GLU A 294 18.30 -10.39 11.56
N GLY A 295 19.07 -11.35 11.05
CA GLY A 295 20.30 -11.82 11.72
C GLY A 295 20.10 -12.55 13.06
N ARG A 296 18.86 -12.92 13.41
CA ARG A 296 18.45 -13.68 14.61
C ARG A 296 18.75 -13.03 15.97
N LYS A 297 19.51 -11.92 16.01
CA LYS A 297 19.82 -11.12 17.20
C LYS A 297 18.82 -10.00 17.48
N TRP A 298 17.98 -9.65 16.51
CA TRP A 298 17.11 -8.48 16.58
C TRP A 298 16.25 -8.43 17.86
N THR A 299 15.75 -9.56 18.34
CA THR A 299 14.96 -9.63 19.59
C THR A 299 15.75 -9.30 20.86
N ALA A 300 17.09 -9.43 20.82
CA ALA A 300 17.99 -9.00 21.89
C ALA A 300 18.47 -7.55 21.72
N THR A 301 18.50 -7.05 20.48
CA THR A 301 19.03 -5.71 20.15
C THR A 301 18.00 -4.61 20.36
N PHE A 302 16.74 -4.84 19.97
CA PHE A 302 15.71 -3.80 19.98
C PHE A 302 14.74 -3.96 21.16
N SER A 303 14.29 -2.85 21.72
CA SER A 303 13.24 -2.88 22.74
C SER A 303 11.87 -3.19 22.13
N GLN A 304 10.98 -3.78 22.93
CA GLN A 304 9.58 -4.00 22.52
C GLN A 304 8.81 -2.71 22.32
N GLU A 305 9.23 -1.62 22.99
CA GLU A 305 8.65 -0.30 22.78
C GLU A 305 8.99 0.22 21.38
N ALA A 306 10.26 0.13 20.98
CA ALA A 306 10.70 0.57 19.66
C ALA A 306 10.06 -0.27 18.54
N LEU A 307 10.06 -1.60 18.65
CA LEU A 307 9.38 -2.47 17.69
C LEU A 307 7.84 -2.30 17.73
N GLY A 308 7.28 -1.92 18.87
CA GLY A 308 5.84 -1.83 19.11
C GLY A 308 5.13 -0.71 18.35
N ILE A 309 5.87 0.25 17.77
CA ILE A 309 5.33 1.38 16.98
C ILE A 309 4.93 0.99 15.56
N PHE A 310 5.48 -0.10 15.03
CA PHE A 310 5.16 -0.60 13.69
C PHE A 310 3.80 -1.29 13.69
N ASP A 311 3.14 -1.28 12.53
CA ASP A 311 1.87 -1.96 12.33
C ASP A 311 2.05 -3.49 12.47
N TYR A 312 3.15 -4.02 11.92
CA TYR A 312 3.46 -5.45 11.95
C TYR A 312 4.97 -5.73 12.00
N LEU A 313 5.33 -6.89 12.57
CA LEU A 313 6.69 -7.43 12.56
C LEU A 313 6.72 -8.72 11.75
N PHE A 314 7.78 -8.98 11.00
CA PHE A 314 7.94 -10.27 10.35
C PHE A 314 9.36 -10.80 10.43
N THR A 315 9.46 -12.11 10.24
CA THR A 315 10.72 -12.84 10.24
C THR A 315 10.68 -13.89 9.15
N ASP A 316 11.85 -14.36 8.73
CA ASP A 316 12.00 -15.51 7.87
C ASP A 316 12.85 -16.60 8.56
N ALA A 317 13.01 -17.72 7.87
CA ALA A 317 13.93 -18.78 8.25
C ALA A 317 15.03 -18.95 7.18
N MET A 318 15.42 -17.84 6.55
CA MET A 318 16.47 -17.80 5.54
C MET A 318 17.85 -17.53 6.14
N THR A 319 17.89 -17.08 7.41
CA THR A 319 19.10 -17.04 8.24
C THR A 319 18.91 -18.02 9.41
N ILE A 320 19.72 -19.08 9.46
CA ILE A 320 19.64 -20.11 10.49
C ILE A 320 20.98 -20.32 11.19
N ILE A 321 20.97 -20.98 12.34
CA ILE A 321 22.17 -21.58 12.90
C ILE A 321 22.28 -22.99 12.33
N ASP A 322 23.35 -23.29 11.60
CA ASP A 322 23.53 -24.60 10.95
C ASP A 322 23.90 -25.72 11.94
N HIS A 323 24.05 -26.95 11.44
CA HIS A 323 24.34 -28.14 12.26
C HIS A 323 25.72 -28.10 12.94
N LYS A 324 26.58 -27.13 12.58
CA LYS A 324 27.89 -26.87 13.22
C LYS A 324 27.89 -25.62 14.10
N GLY A 325 26.74 -24.99 14.31
CA GLY A 325 26.61 -23.79 15.13
C GLY A 325 27.02 -22.51 14.42
N ARG A 326 27.19 -22.51 13.09
CA ARG A 326 27.55 -21.32 12.31
C ARG A 326 26.29 -20.56 11.90
N ASN A 327 26.40 -19.25 11.78
CA ASN A 327 25.37 -18.46 11.10
C ASN A 327 25.37 -18.81 9.60
N SER A 328 24.22 -19.18 9.05
CA SER A 328 24.05 -19.58 7.65
C SER A 328 22.89 -18.83 7.02
N ARG A 329 23.21 -17.98 6.03
CA ARG A 329 22.23 -17.35 5.13
C ARG A 329 21.99 -18.28 3.95
N ILE A 330 20.90 -19.03 3.99
CA ILE A 330 20.64 -20.16 3.08
C ILE A 330 20.39 -19.73 1.63
N TYR A 331 20.18 -18.43 1.40
CA TYR A 331 20.08 -17.79 0.08
C TYR A 331 21.44 -17.41 -0.53
N ARG A 332 22.55 -17.68 0.18
CA ARG A 332 23.91 -17.47 -0.29
C ARG A 332 24.59 -18.81 -0.45
N ALA A 333 25.02 -19.15 -1.67
CA ALA A 333 25.61 -20.45 -1.97
C ALA A 333 26.88 -20.73 -1.14
N GLU A 334 27.65 -19.69 -0.82
CA GLU A 334 28.85 -19.76 -0.01
C GLU A 334 28.60 -19.97 1.49
N GLU A 335 27.36 -19.78 1.97
CA GLU A 335 26.97 -19.96 3.37
C GLU A 335 26.01 -21.14 3.58
N ALA A 336 25.33 -21.61 2.53
CA ALA A 336 24.49 -22.80 2.52
C ALA A 336 25.34 -24.09 2.46
N LEU A 337 26.11 -24.34 3.51
CA LEU A 337 27.08 -25.42 3.59
C LEU A 337 26.47 -26.72 4.16
N PHE A 338 26.40 -27.76 3.33
CA PHE A 338 25.94 -29.10 3.75
C PHE A 338 27.01 -29.92 4.46
N ASP A 339 28.29 -29.66 4.16
CA ASP A 339 29.45 -30.37 4.71
C ASP A 339 29.31 -31.92 4.71
N ASP A 340 29.13 -32.51 5.88
CA ASP A 340 29.16 -33.94 6.20
C ASP A 340 27.77 -34.54 6.43
N ILE A 341 26.69 -33.78 6.20
CA ILE A 341 25.31 -34.26 6.30
C ILE A 341 24.65 -34.41 4.93
N THR A 342 23.68 -35.32 4.83
CA THR A 342 22.86 -35.49 3.63
C THR A 342 21.88 -34.32 3.45
N LEU A 343 21.37 -34.12 2.23
CA LEU A 343 20.35 -33.10 1.96
C LEU A 343 19.05 -33.32 2.76
N GLU A 344 18.70 -34.57 3.06
CA GLU A 344 17.55 -34.89 3.94
C GLU A 344 17.80 -34.47 5.39
N GLN A 345 18.99 -34.74 5.91
CA GLN A 345 19.38 -34.30 7.25
C GLN A 345 19.45 -32.77 7.34
N TYR A 346 19.94 -32.12 6.28
CA TYR A 346 19.93 -30.66 6.21
C TYR A 346 18.50 -30.11 6.22
N MET A 347 17.60 -30.75 5.47
CA MET A 347 16.19 -30.37 5.43
C MET A 347 15.52 -30.53 6.80
N ASP A 348 15.77 -31.63 7.51
CA ASP A 348 15.26 -31.82 8.88
C ASP A 348 15.76 -30.72 9.82
N HIS A 349 17.05 -30.37 9.73
CA HIS A 349 17.64 -29.28 10.50
C HIS A 349 17.03 -27.91 10.15
N LEU A 350 16.78 -27.63 8.86
CA LEU A 350 16.13 -26.40 8.42
C LEU A 350 14.70 -26.28 9.00
N VAL A 351 13.96 -27.38 9.06
CA VAL A 351 12.62 -27.41 9.67
C VAL A 351 12.72 -27.22 11.19
N ASP A 352 13.69 -27.85 11.85
CA ASP A 352 13.94 -27.65 13.28
C ASP A 352 14.24 -26.18 13.61
N GLN A 353 15.10 -25.54 12.82
CA GLN A 353 15.42 -24.11 12.95
C GLN A 353 14.21 -23.22 12.66
N THR A 354 13.43 -23.54 11.63
CA THR A 354 12.19 -22.81 11.30
C THR A 354 11.21 -22.86 12.47
N VAL A 355 10.97 -24.04 13.05
CA VAL A 355 10.09 -24.19 14.21
C VAL A 355 10.64 -23.44 15.42
N LEU A 356 11.96 -23.53 15.67
CA LEU A 356 12.62 -22.81 16.76
C LEU A 356 12.43 -21.30 16.64
N ILE A 357 12.71 -20.73 15.46
CA ILE A 357 12.55 -19.31 15.15
C ILE A 357 11.10 -18.88 15.40
N LEU A 358 10.15 -19.56 14.75
CA LEU A 358 8.74 -19.17 14.79
C LEU A 358 8.12 -19.33 16.18
N THR A 359 8.64 -20.24 17.00
CA THR A 359 8.20 -20.38 18.40
C THR A 359 8.62 -19.17 19.23
N ASN A 360 9.83 -18.67 19.03
CA ASN A 360 10.49 -17.76 19.98
C ASN A 360 10.52 -16.29 19.55
N GLU A 361 10.46 -15.99 18.26
CA GLU A 361 10.47 -14.61 17.77
C GLU A 361 9.05 -14.01 17.74
N PRO A 362 8.86 -12.76 18.22
CA PRO A 362 7.55 -12.10 18.29
C PRO A 362 7.12 -11.55 16.91
N ALA A 363 7.15 -12.40 15.88
CA ALA A 363 6.73 -12.07 14.52
C ALA A 363 5.22 -12.29 14.33
N ASP A 364 4.61 -11.44 13.51
CA ASP A 364 3.24 -11.59 13.00
C ASP A 364 3.19 -12.43 11.73
N ILE A 365 4.23 -12.34 10.89
CA ILE A 365 4.29 -12.99 9.57
C ILE A 365 5.56 -13.85 9.46
N TYR A 366 5.40 -15.05 8.93
CA TYR A 366 6.50 -15.89 8.43
C TYR A 366 6.71 -15.60 6.94
N ALA A 367 7.73 -14.80 6.64
CA ALA A 367 8.09 -14.38 5.30
C ALA A 367 8.98 -15.40 4.58
N ASN A 368 8.93 -15.39 3.24
CA ASN A 368 9.63 -16.33 2.36
C ASN A 368 9.47 -17.80 2.81
N PRO A 369 8.25 -18.25 3.18
CA PRO A 369 8.10 -19.53 3.82
C PRO A 369 8.51 -20.63 2.87
N THR A 370 9.10 -21.69 3.43
CA THR A 370 9.53 -22.88 2.68
C THR A 370 10.67 -22.65 1.68
N PHE A 371 11.35 -21.51 1.74
CA PHE A 371 12.52 -21.24 0.91
C PHE A 371 13.58 -22.35 1.05
N LEU A 372 14.19 -22.72 -0.07
CA LEU A 372 15.29 -23.69 -0.12
C LEU A 372 16.48 -23.06 -0.87
N PRO A 373 17.74 -23.38 -0.49
CA PRO A 373 18.91 -23.04 -1.31
C PRO A 373 18.78 -23.56 -2.75
N ASP A 374 19.42 -22.89 -3.71
CA ASP A 374 19.38 -23.26 -5.14
C ASP A 374 19.72 -24.74 -5.40
N THR A 375 20.66 -25.30 -4.62
CA THR A 375 21.05 -26.72 -4.68
C THR A 375 19.88 -27.68 -4.43
N MET A 376 18.87 -27.26 -3.68
CA MET A 376 17.70 -28.07 -3.31
C MET A 376 16.41 -27.60 -4.00
N ALA A 377 16.32 -26.34 -4.42
CA ALA A 377 15.09 -25.72 -4.91
C ALA A 377 14.49 -26.42 -6.14
N HIS A 378 15.30 -27.02 -7.01
CA HIS A 378 14.81 -27.77 -8.19
C HIS A 378 14.00 -29.02 -7.83
N ASP A 379 14.22 -29.56 -6.63
CA ASP A 379 13.60 -30.77 -6.06
C ASP A 379 12.64 -30.37 -4.92
N TYR A 380 12.01 -29.19 -4.97
CA TYR A 380 11.25 -28.59 -3.86
C TYR A 380 10.27 -29.55 -3.16
N ASP A 381 9.39 -30.22 -3.92
CA ASP A 381 8.35 -31.10 -3.37
C ASP A 381 8.92 -32.40 -2.75
N LYS A 382 10.13 -32.80 -3.16
CA LYS A 382 10.82 -33.95 -2.56
C LYS A 382 11.22 -33.64 -1.11
N TYR A 383 11.68 -32.42 -0.84
CA TYR A 383 12.16 -32.02 0.47
C TYR A 383 11.04 -31.56 1.40
N TRP A 384 10.02 -30.88 0.89
CA TRP A 384 8.84 -30.49 1.68
C TRP A 384 7.82 -31.63 1.79
N THR A 385 8.18 -32.66 2.55
CA THR A 385 7.28 -33.78 2.85
C THR A 385 6.11 -33.35 3.72
N ASP A 386 5.03 -34.14 3.71
CA ASP A 386 3.87 -33.94 4.57
C ASP A 386 4.25 -33.70 6.03
N GLY A 387 5.09 -34.57 6.60
CA GLY A 387 5.51 -34.45 7.99
C GLY A 387 6.22 -33.14 8.30
N ARG A 388 7.02 -32.61 7.37
CA ARG A 388 7.75 -31.34 7.54
C ARG A 388 6.82 -30.14 7.41
N ILE A 389 5.92 -30.16 6.43
CA ILE A 389 4.88 -29.13 6.25
C ILE A 389 4.01 -29.03 7.50
N GLU A 390 3.53 -30.16 8.02
CA GLU A 390 2.65 -30.19 9.19
C GLU A 390 3.32 -29.58 10.42
N ARG A 391 4.63 -29.80 10.62
CA ARG A 391 5.39 -29.19 11.72
C ARG A 391 5.41 -27.66 11.63
N VAL A 392 5.64 -27.11 10.44
CA VAL A 392 5.64 -25.66 10.22
C VAL A 392 4.24 -25.08 10.39
N LEU A 393 3.21 -25.70 9.81
CA LEU A 393 1.83 -25.21 9.95
C LEU A 393 1.35 -25.29 11.42
N ASN A 394 1.79 -26.29 12.19
CA ASN A 394 1.47 -26.41 13.61
C ASN A 394 2.00 -25.21 14.41
N VAL A 395 3.26 -24.80 14.21
CA VAL A 395 3.83 -23.66 14.96
C VAL A 395 3.17 -22.34 14.56
N LEU A 396 2.85 -22.15 13.27
CA LEU A 396 2.12 -20.97 12.79
C LEU A 396 0.74 -20.86 13.45
N GLN A 397 -0.02 -21.95 13.44
CA GLN A 397 -1.35 -22.01 14.06
C GLN A 397 -1.29 -21.81 15.57
N GLN A 398 -0.33 -22.44 16.26
CA GLN A 398 -0.15 -22.33 17.70
C GLN A 398 0.15 -20.89 18.15
N HIS A 399 0.92 -20.15 17.36
CA HIS A 399 1.38 -18.81 17.73
C HIS A 399 0.64 -17.68 17.00
N GLY A 400 -0.35 -18.01 16.17
CA GLY A 400 -1.12 -17.02 15.41
C GLY A 400 -0.27 -16.23 14.40
N ILE A 401 0.71 -16.88 13.79
CA ILE A 401 1.60 -16.28 12.80
C ILE A 401 1.02 -16.50 11.40
N ALA A 402 0.90 -15.44 10.62
CA ALA A 402 0.44 -15.50 9.24
C ALA A 402 1.51 -16.10 8.32
N LEU A 403 1.07 -16.79 7.28
CA LEU A 403 1.92 -17.38 6.24
C LEU A 403 1.97 -16.44 5.03
N GLU A 404 3.16 -15.96 4.66
CA GLU A 404 3.32 -15.17 3.44
C GLU A 404 3.16 -16.04 2.18
N ILE A 405 2.49 -15.52 1.16
CA ILE A 405 2.60 -15.99 -0.22
C ILE A 405 3.56 -15.05 -0.92
N ASN A 406 4.77 -15.54 -1.17
CA ASN A 406 5.84 -14.75 -1.76
C ASN A 406 5.78 -14.80 -3.29
N ALA A 407 5.53 -13.65 -3.92
CA ALA A 407 5.33 -13.56 -5.35
C ALA A 407 6.61 -13.77 -6.16
N ARG A 408 7.75 -13.29 -5.65
CA ARG A 408 9.04 -13.36 -6.33
C ARG A 408 9.59 -14.77 -6.38
N TYR A 409 9.58 -15.47 -5.25
CA TYR A 409 10.06 -16.85 -5.17
C TYR A 409 9.00 -17.88 -5.56
N ARG A 410 7.73 -17.46 -5.69
CA ARG A 410 6.59 -18.34 -5.97
C ARG A 410 6.46 -19.47 -4.95
N ILE A 411 6.54 -19.11 -3.67
CA ILE A 411 6.44 -20.01 -2.52
C ILE A 411 5.42 -19.48 -1.50
N PRO A 412 4.79 -20.35 -0.69
CA PRO A 412 4.90 -21.81 -0.74
C PRO A 412 4.05 -22.38 -1.88
N SER A 413 4.10 -23.69 -2.12
CA SER A 413 3.26 -24.33 -3.15
C SER A 413 1.76 -24.17 -2.85
N PHE A 414 0.91 -24.26 -3.87
CA PHE A 414 -0.54 -24.19 -3.70
C PHE A 414 -1.10 -25.26 -2.76
N GLU A 415 -0.45 -26.42 -2.66
CA GLU A 415 -0.83 -27.44 -1.70
C GLU A 415 -0.68 -26.95 -0.25
N ILE A 416 0.47 -26.33 0.08
CA ILE A 416 0.73 -25.79 1.41
C ILE A 416 -0.24 -24.63 1.71
N ILE A 417 -0.52 -23.77 0.73
CA ILE A 417 -1.50 -22.68 0.87
C ILE A 417 -2.89 -23.22 1.21
N ARG A 418 -3.36 -24.26 0.50
CA ARG A 418 -4.66 -24.89 0.80
C ARG A 418 -4.70 -25.52 2.19
N ARG A 419 -3.60 -26.17 2.62
CA ARG A 419 -3.49 -26.73 3.98
C ARG A 419 -3.51 -25.66 5.05
N ALA A 420 -2.79 -24.55 4.84
CA ALA A 420 -2.79 -23.40 5.74
C ALA A 420 -4.21 -22.81 5.90
N LYS A 421 -4.89 -22.56 4.77
CA LYS A 421 -6.30 -22.12 4.74
C LYS A 421 -7.22 -23.09 5.48
N ALA A 422 -7.12 -24.40 5.23
CA ALA A 422 -7.95 -25.41 5.88
C ALA A 422 -7.78 -25.44 7.42
N ARG A 423 -6.64 -24.97 7.92
CA ARG A 423 -6.33 -24.83 9.36
C ARG A 423 -6.73 -23.47 9.94
N GLY A 424 -7.22 -22.54 9.11
CA GLY A 424 -7.54 -21.17 9.51
C GLY A 424 -6.32 -20.27 9.72
N ILE A 425 -5.14 -20.67 9.23
CA ILE A 425 -3.94 -19.83 9.25
C ILE A 425 -4.15 -18.69 8.25
N LYS A 426 -4.00 -17.46 8.73
CA LYS A 426 -4.15 -16.26 7.89
C LYS A 426 -2.96 -16.10 6.95
N LEU A 427 -3.20 -15.45 5.82
CA LEU A 427 -2.25 -15.30 4.73
C LEU A 427 -1.87 -13.83 4.55
N THR A 428 -0.64 -13.57 4.12
CA THR A 428 -0.21 -12.26 3.63
C THR A 428 0.40 -12.41 2.24
N PHE A 429 0.50 -11.32 1.49
CA PHE A 429 1.24 -11.31 0.23
C PHE A 429 2.55 -10.54 0.41
N GLY A 430 3.59 -10.96 -0.30
CA GLY A 430 4.89 -10.32 -0.24
C GLY A 430 5.65 -10.43 -1.55
N THR A 431 6.37 -9.39 -1.97
CA THR A 431 7.29 -9.50 -3.11
C THR A 431 8.74 -9.73 -2.69
N ASN A 432 9.14 -9.28 -1.50
CA ASN A 432 10.55 -9.28 -1.06
C ASN A 432 11.47 -8.76 -2.18
N ASN A 433 11.14 -7.56 -2.66
CA ASN A 433 11.81 -6.93 -3.79
C ASN A 433 13.31 -6.72 -3.53
N VAL A 434 14.10 -6.74 -4.60
CA VAL A 434 15.55 -6.39 -4.56
C VAL A 434 15.84 -5.03 -5.17
N ASP A 435 14.94 -4.55 -6.03
CA ASP A 435 15.00 -3.28 -6.72
C ASP A 435 13.59 -2.72 -6.91
N ALA A 436 13.48 -1.70 -7.77
CA ALA A 436 12.21 -1.02 -8.05
C ALA A 436 11.29 -1.78 -9.01
N ASP A 437 11.74 -2.86 -9.67
CA ASP A 437 10.93 -3.68 -10.57
C ASP A 437 10.58 -5.01 -9.90
N PHE A 438 9.47 -5.02 -9.16
CA PHE A 438 9.07 -6.15 -8.33
C PHE A 438 7.68 -6.72 -8.66
N GLY A 439 7.18 -6.40 -9.86
CA GLY A 439 5.94 -6.95 -10.38
C GLY A 439 4.68 -6.46 -9.64
N ARG A 440 3.60 -7.23 -9.77
CA ARG A 440 2.26 -6.88 -9.27
C ARG A 440 1.58 -8.09 -8.63
N LEU A 441 2.31 -8.81 -7.78
CA LEU A 441 1.80 -9.95 -7.01
C LEU A 441 1.19 -11.08 -7.87
N GLU A 442 1.76 -11.36 -9.04
CA GLU A 442 1.20 -12.27 -10.04
C GLU A 442 0.94 -13.68 -9.49
N TYR A 443 1.88 -14.23 -8.71
CA TYR A 443 1.71 -15.53 -8.07
C TYR A 443 0.64 -15.50 -6.97
N CYS A 444 0.47 -14.39 -6.26
CA CYS A 444 -0.57 -14.26 -5.24
C CYS A 444 -1.96 -14.22 -5.90
N ALA A 445 -2.10 -13.49 -7.01
CA ALA A 445 -3.33 -13.51 -7.81
C ALA A 445 -3.67 -14.92 -8.33
N GLU A 446 -2.65 -15.68 -8.75
CA GLU A 446 -2.81 -17.10 -9.12
C GLU A 446 -3.24 -17.94 -7.91
N ALA A 447 -2.59 -17.77 -6.75
CA ALA A 447 -2.93 -18.49 -5.53
C ALA A 447 -4.35 -18.21 -5.05
N ILE A 448 -4.84 -16.97 -5.14
CA ILE A 448 -6.23 -16.63 -4.82
C ILE A 448 -7.20 -17.51 -5.61
N LYS A 449 -7.00 -17.62 -6.93
CA LYS A 449 -7.85 -18.42 -7.81
C LYS A 449 -7.69 -19.93 -7.55
N GLN A 450 -6.45 -20.42 -7.48
CA GLN A 450 -6.15 -21.85 -7.39
C GLN A 450 -6.47 -22.46 -6.02
N CYS A 451 -6.39 -21.66 -4.96
CA CYS A 451 -6.65 -22.08 -3.59
C CYS A 451 -8.03 -21.61 -3.09
N GLY A 452 -8.77 -20.86 -3.92
CA GLY A 452 -10.08 -20.31 -3.57
C GLY A 452 -10.04 -19.38 -2.38
N LEU A 453 -9.02 -18.51 -2.30
CA LEU A 453 -8.84 -17.60 -1.17
C LEU A 453 -9.90 -16.49 -1.19
N THR A 454 -10.33 -16.05 -0.01
CA THR A 454 -11.28 -14.95 0.20
C THR A 454 -10.64 -13.87 1.07
N ALA A 455 -11.25 -12.69 1.15
CA ALA A 455 -10.77 -11.60 2.02
C ALA A 455 -10.60 -12.06 3.48
N ASP A 456 -11.49 -12.93 3.96
CA ASP A 456 -11.41 -13.53 5.29
C ASP A 456 -10.14 -14.36 5.54
N ASP A 457 -9.45 -14.84 4.51
CA ASP A 457 -8.20 -15.59 4.67
C ASP A 457 -7.01 -14.66 4.90
N ILE A 458 -7.14 -13.35 4.65
CA ILE A 458 -6.04 -12.38 4.73
C ILE A 458 -5.84 -11.90 6.17
N TRP A 459 -4.58 -11.80 6.57
CA TRP A 459 -4.18 -11.25 7.85
C TRP A 459 -4.17 -9.72 7.80
N PHE A 460 -4.54 -9.07 8.90
CA PHE A 460 -4.41 -7.62 9.08
C PHE A 460 -3.77 -7.30 10.44
N PRO A 461 -3.08 -6.15 10.60
CA PRO A 461 -2.48 -5.72 11.86
C PRO A 461 -3.39 -5.79 13.09
N SER A 462 -4.69 -5.54 12.95
CA SER A 462 -5.66 -5.67 14.05
C SER A 462 -5.76 -7.10 14.63
N MET A 463 -5.30 -8.10 13.88
CA MET A 463 -5.23 -9.51 14.29
C MET A 463 -3.93 -9.87 15.02
N SER A 464 -2.97 -8.95 15.12
CA SER A 464 -1.67 -9.21 15.74
C SER A 464 -1.81 -9.67 17.19
N THR A 465 -1.16 -10.79 17.51
CA THR A 465 -1.04 -11.29 18.89
C THR A 465 0.35 -11.08 19.46
N ARG A 466 1.29 -10.46 18.71
CA ARG A 466 2.72 -10.40 19.07
C ARG A 466 2.99 -9.85 20.46
N ARG A 467 2.22 -8.85 20.89
CA ARG A 467 2.37 -8.20 22.21
C ARG A 467 2.09 -9.14 23.38
N SER A 468 1.38 -10.25 23.14
CA SER A 468 1.15 -11.30 24.14
C SER A 468 2.27 -12.34 24.21
N ARG A 469 3.21 -12.33 23.25
CA ARG A 469 4.27 -13.33 23.16
C ARG A 469 5.49 -12.89 23.98
N PRO A 470 6.01 -13.74 24.87
CA PRO A 470 7.24 -13.43 25.58
C PRO A 470 8.42 -13.42 24.61
N ILE A 471 9.33 -12.48 24.76
CA ILE A 471 10.62 -12.55 24.08
C ILE A 471 11.43 -13.66 24.72
N VAL A 472 11.84 -14.64 23.92
CA VAL A 472 12.78 -15.67 24.35
C VAL A 472 14.07 -15.46 23.59
N ILE A 473 15.17 -15.24 24.32
CA ILE A 473 16.51 -15.29 23.73
C ILE A 473 16.92 -16.75 23.61
N TYR A 474 16.73 -17.31 22.41
CA TYR A 474 16.87 -18.74 22.16
C TYR A 474 18.20 -19.12 21.51
N ASN A 475 18.94 -18.13 20.99
CA ASN A 475 20.31 -18.30 20.52
C ASN A 475 21.29 -17.69 21.53
N ARG A 476 22.48 -18.30 21.65
CA ARG A 476 23.59 -17.71 22.38
C ARG A 476 24.44 -16.91 21.40
N PHE A 477 24.64 -15.65 21.72
CA PHE A 477 25.52 -14.76 20.97
C PHE A 477 26.78 -14.60 21.80
N GLU A 478 27.88 -15.19 21.34
CA GLU A 478 29.22 -14.99 21.94
C GLU A 478 29.87 -13.71 21.44
#